data_AF-W7PED1-F1
#
_entry.id   AF-W7PED1-F1
#
_cell.length_a   1.000
_cell.length_b   1.000
_cell.length_c   1.000
_cell.angle_alpha   90.00
_cell.angle_beta   90.00
_cell.angle_gamma   90.00
#
_symmetry.space_group_name_H-M   'P 1'
#
loop_
_entity.id
_entity.type
_entity.pdbx_description
1 polymer ?
#
loop_
_entity_poly.entity_id
_entity_poly.type
_entity_poly.pdbx_seq_one_letter_code
_entity_poly.pdbx_strand_id
1 'polypeptide(L)' 'MRLFNPITMTEVIHGFHDTVGAIELPEDNWFFTMREIPEGMRLEVNEKGEPTLMEISHEISGNE' A
#
# COMPACT_ATOMS: atom_id res chain seq x y z
N MET A 1 -10.13 -1.08 13.78
CA MET A 1 -8.79 -0.84 13.20
C MET A 1 -8.40 -2.07 12.41
N ARG A 2 -7.68 -1.90 11.30
CA ARG A 2 -7.14 -2.99 10.45
C ARG A 2 -5.62 -2.82 10.31
N LEU A 3 -4.95 -3.93 10.03
CA LEU A 3 -3.48 -3.98 9.95
C LEU A 3 -3.02 -3.97 8.49
N PHE A 4 -2.07 -3.08 8.18
CA PHE A 4 -1.38 -3.02 6.90
C PHE A 4 0.09 -3.41 7.10
N ASN A 5 0.60 -4.27 6.21
CA ASN A 5 2.01 -4.64 6.19
C ASN A 5 2.75 -3.77 5.16
N PRO A 6 3.63 -2.84 5.58
CA PRO A 6 4.36 -1.96 4.67
C PRO A 6 5.41 -2.68 3.82
N ILE A 7 5.86 -3.87 4.22
CA ILE A 7 6.89 -4.63 3.49
C ILE A 7 6.26 -5.38 2.33
N THR A 8 5.14 -6.07 2.58
CA THR A 8 4.42 -6.81 1.55
C THR A 8 3.37 -5.97 0.82
N MET A 9 3.07 -4.78 1.35
CA MET A 9 2.07 -3.84 0.84
C MET A 9 0.67 -4.44 0.75
N THR A 10 0.33 -5.26 1.74
CA THR A 10 -0.95 -5.99 1.82
C THR A 10 -1.66 -5.76 3.14
N GLU A 11 -2.96 -6.02 3.16
CA GLU A 11 -3.66 -6.22 4.41
C GLU A 11 -3.15 -7.47 5.15
N VAL A 12 -3.01 -7.36 6.47
CA VAL A 12 -2.73 -8.49 7.35
C VAL A 12 -4.03 -9.19 7.70
N ILE A 13 -4.14 -10.46 7.32
CA ILE A 13 -5.27 -11.32 7.68
C ILE A 13 -4.83 -12.15 8.89
N HIS A 14 -5.48 -11.91 10.04
CA HIS A 14 -5.14 -12.60 11.28
C HIS A 14 -5.21 -14.13 11.14
N GLY A 15 -4.19 -14.81 11.65
CA GLY A 15 -4.06 -16.28 11.54
C GLY A 15 -3.47 -16.78 10.22
N PHE A 16 -3.24 -15.88 9.25
CA PHE A 16 -2.60 -16.20 7.97
C PHE A 16 -1.30 -15.44 7.76
N HIS A 17 -1.31 -14.13 8.03
CA HIS A 17 -0.14 -13.25 7.88
C HIS A 17 0.55 -13.03 9.23
N ASP A 18 1.87 -12.86 9.19
CA ASP A 18 2.64 -12.33 10.32
C ASP A 18 2.26 -10.84 10.54
N THR A 19 2.12 -10.46 11.80
CA THR A 19 1.81 -9.08 12.23
C THR A 19 3.07 -8.26 12.51
N VAL A 20 4.26 -8.88 12.51
CA VAL A 20 5.53 -8.16 12.78
C VAL A 20 5.75 -7.07 11.72
N GLY A 21 5.94 -5.84 12.20
CA GLY A 21 6.17 -4.68 11.34
C GLY A 21 4.90 -4.13 10.67
N ALA A 22 3.73 -4.70 10.93
CA ALA A 22 2.47 -4.15 10.49
C ALA A 22 2.12 -2.88 11.28
N ILE A 23 1.39 -1.98 10.63
CA ILE A 23 0.86 -0.76 11.24
C ILE A 23 -0.66 -0.83 11.33
N GLU A 24 -1.21 -0.19 12.36
CA GLU A 24 -2.66 -0.05 12.54
C GLU A 24 -3.18 1.17 11.81
N LEU A 25 -4.25 0.97 11.05
CA LEU A 25 -4.94 2.00 10.30
C LEU A 25 -6.46 1.94 10.60
N PRO A 26 -7.17 3.07 10.45
CA PRO A 26 -8.64 3.10 10.50
C PRO A 26 -9.26 2.12 9.50
N GLU A 27 -10.39 1.50 9.87
CA GLU A 27 -11.11 0.56 8.99
C GLU A 27 -11.63 1.20 7.70
N ASP A 28 -11.90 2.51 7.75
CA ASP A 28 -12.34 3.34 6.64
C ASP A 28 -11.17 3.96 5.85
N ASN A 29 -9.92 3.58 6.16
CA ASN A 29 -8.77 3.98 5.36
C ASN A 29 -8.98 3.53 3.90
N TRP A 30 -8.63 4.40 2.95
CA TRP A 30 -8.84 4.18 1.52
C TRP A 30 -8.26 2.84 1.03
N PHE A 31 -7.13 2.40 1.60
CA PHE A 31 -6.45 1.16 1.22
C PHE A 31 -7.34 -0.07 1.42
N PHE A 32 -8.17 -0.08 2.46
CA PHE A 32 -9.03 -1.22 2.79
C PHE A 32 -10.41 -1.20 2.12
N THR A 33 -10.77 -0.06 1.53
CA THR A 33 -12.11 0.18 0.97
C THR A 33 -12.09 0.22 -0.55
N MET A 34 -10.96 0.57 -1.17
CA MET A 34 -10.74 0.44 -2.60
C MET A 34 -10.52 -1.03 -3.01
N ARG A 35 -11.10 -1.40 -4.16
CA ARG A 35 -10.93 -2.75 -4.73
C ARG A 35 -9.69 -2.87 -5.61
N GLU A 36 -9.29 -1.76 -6.23
CA GLU A 36 -8.23 -1.69 -7.23
C GLU A 36 -7.49 -0.36 -7.09
N ILE A 37 -6.20 -0.35 -7.43
CA ILE A 37 -5.41 0.87 -7.52
C ILE A 37 -5.87 1.63 -8.79
N PRO A 38 -6.15 2.95 -8.72
CA PRO A 38 -6.56 3.71 -9.89
C PRO A 38 -5.55 3.61 -11.04
N GLU A 39 -6.05 3.65 -12.28
CA GLU A 39 -5.19 3.64 -13.46
C GLU A 39 -4.20 4.82 -13.44
N GLY A 40 -2.96 4.56 -13.81
CA GLY A 40 -1.88 5.55 -13.79
C GLY A 40 -1.33 5.85 -12.39
N MET A 41 -1.81 5.16 -11.34
CA MET A 41 -1.29 5.25 -9.98
C MET A 41 -0.57 3.94 -9.59
N ARG A 42 0.32 4.04 -8.62
CA ARG A 42 0.90 2.91 -7.89
C ARG A 42 0.72 3.08 -6.40
N LEU A 43 0.54 1.96 -5.71
CA LEU A 43 0.62 1.89 -4.25
C LEU A 43 2.09 2.04 -3.83
N GLU A 44 2.34 2.85 -2.83
CA GLU A 44 3.66 3.12 -2.25
C GLU A 44 3.55 3.27 -0.73
N VAL A 45 4.67 3.22 -0.03
CA VAL A 45 4.72 3.35 1.43
C VAL A 45 5.52 4.59 1.82
N ASN A 46 4.93 5.45 2.64
CA ASN A 46 5.60 6.66 3.12
C ASN A 46 6.57 6.35 4.28
N GLU A 47 7.30 7.37 4.74
CA GLU A 47 8.27 7.25 5.84
C GLU A 47 7.68 6.76 7.17
N LYS A 48 6.36 6.86 7.34
CA LYS A 48 5.64 6.37 8.53
C LYS A 48 5.15 4.93 8.38
N GLY A 49 5.38 4.29 7.23
CA GLY A 49 4.86 2.96 6.94
C GLY A 49 3.42 2.95 6.42
N GLU A 50 2.81 4.11 6.15
CA GLU A 50 1.42 4.20 5.71
C GLU A 50 1.30 4.07 4.19
N PRO A 51 0.21 3.46 3.69
CA PRO A 51 -0.03 3.34 2.25
C PRO A 51 -0.36 4.70 1.65
N THR A 52 0.24 5.00 0.51
CA THR A 52 0.01 6.20 -0.31
C THR A 52 -0.17 5.83 -1.78
N LEU A 53 -0.83 6.69 -2.54
CA LEU A 53 -0.90 6.59 -4.00
C LEU A 53 0.10 7.58 -4.61
N MET A 54 0.90 7.10 -5.56
CA MET A 54 1.77 7.95 -6.37
C MET A 54 1.42 7.79 -7.85
N GLU A 55 1.45 8.89 -8.59
CA GLU A 55 1.35 8.85 -10.04
C GLU A 55 2.55 8.10 -10.62
N ILE A 56 2.27 7.24 -11.60
CA ILE A 56 3.30 6.64 -12.44
C ILE A 56 3.68 7.71 -13.46
N SER A 57 4.68 8.53 -13.15
CA SER A 57 5.34 9.35 -14.16
C SER A 57 5.91 8.40 -15.23
N HIS A 58 5.53 8.58 -16.49
CA HIS A 58 6.24 7.97 -17.62
C HIS A 58 7.68 8.47 -17.60
N GLU A 59 8.57 7.82 -16.85
CA GLU A 59 9.99 7.91 -17.14
C GLU A 59 10.17 7.23 -18.49
N ILE A 60 10.40 8.06 -19.51
CA ILE A 60 10.89 7.62 -20.81
C ILE A 60 12.09 6.73 -20.51
N SER A 61 11.96 5.43 -20.79
CA SER A 61 13.09 4.50 -20.90
C SER A 61 13.94 4.96 -22.08
N GLY A 62 14.73 6.01 -21.88
CA GLY A 62 15.86 6.34 -22.71
C GLY A 62 16.97 5.37 -22.33
N ASN A 63 17.15 4.34 -23.13
CA ASN A 63 18.47 3.79 -23.36
C ASN A 63 18.62 3.53 -24.85
N GLU A 64 19.61 4.23 -25.39
CA GLU A 64 20.12 4.23 -26.76
C GLU A 64 20.68 2.86 -27.18
#